data_AF-A0A150AS33-F1
#
_entry.id   AF-A0A150AS33-F1
#
_cell.length_a   1.000
_cell.length_b   1.000
_cell.length_c   1.000
_cell.angle_alpha   90.00
_cell.angle_beta   90.00
_cell.angle_gamma   90.00
#
_symmetry.space_group_name_H-M   'P 1'
#
loop_
_entity.id
_entity.type
_entity.pdbx_description
1 polymer ?
#
loop_
_entity_poly.entity_id
_entity_poly.type
_entity_poly.pdbx_seq_one_letter_code
_entity_poly.pdbx_strand_id
1 'polypeptide(L)'
;MNNEIVKKAYKIDLEKIDEGYLFGDFICYADTRNEAKSSLLKEVEYESMIIKNTGEELTYLNIPIVRCKSADLLDFEGSEKKLWEINEILAERKRIKALQEILNNEHIKYCYIRKGGYYRPNFGGYTESIYKAGVYTKEDAVSHAKSCRDIWLERIDIEEHNQIIKSKIIDLESRILA
;
A
#
# COMPACT_ATOMS: atom_id res chain seq x y z
N MET A 1 13.19 11.62 7.67
CA MET A 1 12.96 12.57 6.57
C MET A 1 12.25 13.77 7.16
N ASN A 2 12.87 14.95 7.12
CA ASN A 2 12.16 16.20 7.35
C ASN A 2 11.70 16.68 5.98
N ASN A 3 10.53 16.24 5.55
CA ASN A 3 9.89 16.88 4.41
C ASN A 3 9.16 18.10 4.93
N GLU A 4 9.39 19.25 4.31
CA GLU A 4 8.76 20.50 4.73
C GLU A 4 7.28 20.49 4.31
N ILE A 5 6.40 20.96 5.20
CA ILE A 5 4.98 21.09 4.91
C ILE A 5 4.81 22.30 4.00
N VAL A 6 4.38 22.06 2.76
CA VAL A 6 4.09 23.11 1.78
C VAL A 6 2.67 23.63 1.98
N LYS A 7 1.70 22.73 2.18
CA LYS A 7 0.30 23.11 2.40
C LYS A 7 -0.33 22.33 3.53
N LYS A 8 -1.07 23.07 4.36
CA LYS A 8 -1.75 22.55 5.53
C LYS A 8 -3.16 22.08 5.16
N ALA A 9 -3.48 20.82 5.45
CA ALA A 9 -4.80 20.25 5.21
C ALA A 9 -5.80 20.47 6.36
N TYR A 10 -7.02 20.88 6.05
CA TYR A 10 -8.10 21.04 7.03
C TYR A 10 -9.30 20.22 6.59
N LYS A 11 -10.09 19.78 7.56
CA LYS A 11 -11.34 19.08 7.28
C LYS A 11 -12.47 19.50 8.21
N ILE A 12 -13.69 19.26 7.76
CA ILE A 12 -14.88 19.40 8.61
C ILE A 12 -14.84 18.29 9.67
N ASP A 13 -15.10 18.69 10.91
CA ASP A 13 -15.24 17.80 12.05
C ASP A 13 -16.65 17.20 12.05
N LEU A 14 -16.82 16.11 11.30
CA LEU A 14 -18.11 15.46 11.09
C LEU A 14 -18.75 14.92 12.39
N GLU A 15 -17.98 14.74 13.47
CA GLU A 15 -18.53 14.35 14.78
C GLU A 15 -19.46 15.43 15.38
N LYS A 16 -19.30 16.68 14.92
CA LYS A 16 -20.12 17.84 15.33
C LYS A 16 -21.26 18.15 14.36
N ILE A 17 -21.35 17.42 13.25
CA ILE A 17 -22.41 17.53 12.27
C ILE A 17 -23.48 16.49 12.59
N ASP A 18 -24.74 16.89 12.52
CA ASP A 18 -25.87 15.98 12.66
C ASP A 18 -25.87 14.99 11.49
N GLU A 19 -26.09 13.71 11.79
CA GLU A 19 -25.91 12.62 10.83
C GLU A 19 -24.57 12.65 10.07
N GLY A 20 -23.51 13.22 10.67
CA GLY A 20 -22.20 13.38 10.03
C GLY A 20 -21.55 12.09 9.49
N TYR A 21 -22.00 10.93 9.99
CA TYR A 21 -21.57 9.61 9.51
C TYR A 21 -22.07 9.26 8.09
N LEU A 22 -23.00 10.02 7.53
CA LEU A 22 -23.48 9.85 6.15
C LEU A 22 -22.52 10.43 5.11
N PHE A 23 -21.55 11.24 5.53
CA PHE A 23 -20.67 11.98 4.64
C PHE A 23 -19.24 11.44 4.62
N GLY A 24 -18.56 11.66 3.50
CA GLY A 24 -17.11 11.46 3.39
C GLY A 24 -16.32 12.63 3.99
N ASP A 25 -15.03 12.42 4.23
CA ASP A 25 -14.13 13.50 4.68
C ASP A 25 -14.00 14.58 3.58
N PHE A 26 -14.39 15.82 3.88
CA PHE A 26 -14.11 17.00 3.05
C PHE A 26 -12.75 17.60 3.45
N ILE A 27 -11.79 17.62 2.53
CA ILE A 27 -10.42 18.06 2.82
C ILE A 27 -10.04 19.22 1.90
N CYS A 28 -9.67 20.35 2.49
CA CYS A 28 -9.11 21.48 1.77
C CYS A 28 -7.66 21.77 2.20
N TYR A 29 -6.94 22.54 1.38
CA TYR A 29 -5.59 23.01 1.69
C TYR A 29 -5.60 24.54 1.79
N ALA A 30 -5.09 25.08 2.89
CA ALA A 30 -5.09 26.52 3.16
C ALA A 30 -3.97 26.90 4.12
N ASP A 31 -3.53 28.16 4.15
CA ASP A 31 -2.49 28.60 5.07
C ASP A 31 -3.07 28.90 6.45
N THR A 32 -4.29 29.44 6.47
CA THR A 32 -5.02 29.81 7.68
C THR A 32 -6.31 29.03 7.86
N ARG A 33 -6.77 28.96 9.12
CA ARG A 33 -8.08 28.36 9.44
C ARG A 33 -9.25 29.10 8.79
N ASN A 34 -9.15 30.41 8.61
CA ASN A 34 -10.21 31.24 8.02
C ASN A 34 -10.36 30.98 6.51
N GLU A 35 -9.24 30.85 5.80
CA GLU A 35 -9.26 30.42 4.40
C GLU A 35 -9.87 29.02 4.27
N ALA A 36 -9.50 28.09 5.16
CA ALA A 36 -10.10 26.76 5.18
C ALA A 36 -11.62 26.81 5.41
N LYS A 37 -12.11 27.68 6.29
CA LYS A 37 -13.55 27.91 6.51
C LYS A 37 -14.26 28.32 5.23
N SER A 38 -13.73 29.32 4.53
CA SER A 38 -14.32 29.80 3.29
C SER A 38 -14.33 28.73 2.19
N SER A 39 -13.26 27.95 2.06
CA SER A 39 -13.15 26.90 1.05
C SER A 39 -14.08 25.72 1.34
N LEU A 40 -14.05 25.18 2.57
CA LEU A 40 -14.87 24.03 2.95
C LEU A 40 -16.36 24.36 2.95
N LEU A 41 -16.75 25.58 3.35
CA LEU A 41 -18.16 25.98 3.30
C LEU A 41 -18.71 26.00 1.87
N LYS A 42 -17.90 26.44 0.89
CA LYS A 42 -18.29 26.39 -0.53
C LYS A 42 -18.40 24.96 -1.04
N GLU A 43 -17.55 24.07 -0.55
CA GLU A 43 -17.55 22.65 -0.93
C GLU A 43 -18.82 21.92 -0.46
N VAL A 44 -19.37 22.33 0.69
CA VAL A 44 -20.58 21.70 1.28
C VAL A 44 -21.84 22.56 1.16
N GLU A 45 -21.84 23.59 0.29
CA GLU A 45 -22.92 24.58 0.17
C GLU A 45 -24.30 23.91 -0.06
N TYR A 46 -24.33 22.81 -0.80
CA TYR A 46 -25.56 22.10 -1.18
C TYR A 46 -25.86 20.86 -0.33
N GLU A 47 -25.06 20.60 0.70
CA GLU A 47 -25.21 19.40 1.54
C GLU A 47 -26.19 19.61 2.71
N SER A 48 -26.70 20.84 2.89
CA SER A 48 -27.68 21.20 3.94
C SER A 48 -27.31 20.67 5.34
N MET A 49 -26.01 20.63 5.64
CA MET A 49 -25.51 20.06 6.88
C MET A 49 -25.87 20.92 8.09
N ILE A 50 -26.26 20.25 9.17
CA ILE A 50 -26.73 20.87 10.42
C ILE A 50 -25.73 20.56 11.55
N ILE A 51 -25.52 21.51 12.46
CA ILE A 51 -24.69 21.29 13.65
C ILE A 51 -25.47 20.51 14.71
N LYS A 52 -24.93 19.37 15.14
CA LYS A 52 -25.59 18.40 16.02
C LYS A 52 -26.14 18.97 17.33
N ASN A 53 -25.46 19.94 17.93
CA ASN A 53 -25.84 20.47 19.26
C ASN A 53 -26.73 21.70 19.21
N THR A 54 -26.72 22.45 18.12
CA THR A 54 -27.47 23.72 18.00
C THR A 54 -28.67 23.60 17.08
N GLY A 55 -28.68 22.64 16.16
CA GLY A 55 -29.69 22.54 15.10
C GLY A 55 -29.55 23.65 14.05
N GLU A 56 -28.45 24.41 14.07
CA GLU A 56 -28.20 25.48 13.12
C GLU A 56 -27.55 24.94 11.84
N GLU A 57 -27.89 25.55 10.71
CA GLU A 57 -27.19 25.32 9.45
C GLU A 57 -25.74 25.77 9.52
N LEU A 58 -24.93 25.13 8.68
CA LEU A 58 -23.53 25.47 8.51
C LEU A 58 -23.34 26.87 7.91
N THR A 59 -22.56 27.67 8.61
CA THR A 59 -22.15 29.02 8.23
C THR A 59 -20.65 29.19 8.43
N TYR A 60 -20.10 30.26 7.89
CA TYR A 60 -18.70 30.61 8.09
C TYR A 60 -18.31 30.74 9.59
N LEU A 61 -19.24 31.23 10.42
CA LEU A 61 -18.98 31.45 11.84
C LEU A 61 -18.97 30.15 12.64
N ASN A 62 -19.89 29.24 12.35
CA ASN A 62 -20.12 28.03 13.15
C ASN A 62 -19.50 26.74 12.56
N ILE A 63 -18.97 26.76 11.33
CA ILE A 63 -18.38 25.56 10.71
C ILE A 63 -17.26 24.93 11.57
N PRO A 64 -17.41 23.66 11.97
CA PRO A 64 -16.44 23.02 12.84
C PRO A 64 -15.31 22.44 12.00
N ILE A 65 -14.13 23.07 12.07
CA ILE A 65 -12.96 22.67 11.28
C ILE A 65 -11.82 22.24 12.19
N VAL A 66 -11.19 21.13 11.83
CA VAL A 66 -10.02 20.54 12.47
C VAL A 66 -8.87 20.36 11.49
N ARG A 67 -7.65 20.27 12.03
CA ARG A 67 -6.43 20.11 11.25
C ARG A 67 -6.19 18.63 10.92
N CYS A 68 -6.03 18.30 9.64
CA CYS A 68 -5.76 16.94 9.18
C CYS A 68 -4.28 16.75 8.82
N LYS A 69 -3.40 16.58 9.82
CA LYS A 69 -1.95 16.48 9.59
C LYS A 69 -1.54 15.31 8.68
N SER A 70 -2.29 14.20 8.72
CA SER A 70 -2.04 13.03 7.87
C SER A 70 -2.26 13.29 6.37
N ALA A 71 -3.06 14.31 6.04
CA ALA A 71 -3.37 14.68 4.66
C ALA A 71 -2.51 15.83 4.14
N ASP A 72 -1.53 16.31 4.91
CA ASP A 72 -0.66 17.41 4.49
C ASP A 72 0.09 17.13 3.19
N LEU A 73 0.28 18.20 2.41
CA LEU A 73 1.15 18.17 1.25
C LEU A 73 2.54 18.60 1.68
N LEU A 74 3.47 17.69 1.41
CA LEU A 74 4.89 17.80 1.71
C LEU A 74 5.63 18.03 0.40
N ASP A 75 6.71 18.82 0.44
CA ASP A 75 7.63 18.86 -0.69
C ASP A 75 8.43 17.55 -0.73
N PHE A 76 8.31 16.85 -1.84
CA PHE A 76 9.07 15.64 -2.11
C PHE A 76 9.59 15.68 -3.54
N GLU A 77 10.90 15.87 -3.65
CA GLU A 77 11.65 15.89 -4.91
C GLU A 77 11.13 16.94 -5.92
N GLY A 78 10.74 18.12 -5.41
CA GLY A 78 10.22 19.21 -6.23
C GLY A 78 8.75 19.05 -6.63
N SER A 79 8.02 18.13 -5.97
CA SER A 79 6.59 17.93 -6.18
C SER A 79 5.83 17.86 -4.85
N GLU A 80 4.61 18.41 -4.84
CA GLU A 80 3.72 18.32 -3.68
C GLU A 80 3.12 16.91 -3.59
N LYS A 81 3.36 16.22 -2.48
CA LYS A 81 2.89 14.85 -2.25
C LYS A 81 2.33 14.66 -0.85
N LYS A 82 1.34 13.78 -0.72
CA LYS A 82 0.84 13.31 0.58
C LYS A 82 1.84 12.33 1.18
N LEU A 83 1.84 12.22 2.52
CA LEU A 83 2.74 11.31 3.23
C LEU A 83 2.63 9.84 2.77
N TRP A 84 1.40 9.37 2.51
CA TRP A 84 1.19 7.99 2.04
C TRP A 84 1.76 7.77 0.64
N GLU A 85 1.65 8.73 -0.28
CA GLU A 85 2.25 8.66 -1.62
C GLU A 85 3.78 8.57 -1.53
N ILE A 86 4.38 9.37 -0.64
CA ILE A 86 5.83 9.34 -0.40
C ILE A 86 6.24 7.97 0.12
N ASN A 87 5.51 7.42 1.09
CA ASN A 87 5.78 6.10 1.63
C ASN A 87 5.65 5.00 0.55
N GLU A 88 4.67 5.10 -0.34
CA GLU A 88 4.54 4.18 -1.49
C GLU A 88 5.73 4.28 -2.45
N ILE A 89 6.17 5.49 -2.80
CA ILE A 89 7.33 5.71 -3.66
C ILE A 89 8.59 5.10 -3.01
N LEU A 90 8.82 5.35 -1.73
CA LEU A 90 9.96 4.83 -1.00
C LEU A 90 9.93 3.29 -0.88
N ALA A 91 8.75 2.73 -0.61
CA ALA A 91 8.54 1.29 -0.57
C ALA A 91 8.82 0.65 -1.94
N GLU A 92 8.36 1.27 -3.03
CA GLU A 92 8.62 0.82 -4.39
C GLU A 92 10.11 0.89 -4.73
N ARG A 93 10.80 1.96 -4.36
CA ARG A 93 12.27 2.07 -4.53
C ARG A 93 13.02 0.98 -3.78
N LYS A 94 12.65 0.72 -2.53
CA LYS A 94 13.23 -0.35 -1.73
C LYS A 94 12.99 -1.72 -2.37
N ARG A 95 11.77 -1.96 -2.88
CA ARG A 95 11.39 -3.19 -3.59
C ARG A 95 12.23 -3.39 -4.85
N ILE A 96 12.31 -2.37 -5.72
CA ILE A 96 13.11 -2.43 -6.94
C ILE A 96 14.58 -2.68 -6.61
N LYS A 97 15.13 -2.00 -5.59
CA LYS A 97 16.50 -2.22 -5.14
C LYS A 97 16.74 -3.67 -4.71
N ALA A 98 15.85 -4.25 -3.91
CA ALA A 98 15.94 -5.65 -3.49
C ALA A 98 15.90 -6.63 -4.68
N LEU A 99 15.06 -6.35 -5.69
CA LEU A 99 15.01 -7.15 -6.91
C LEU A 99 16.30 -7.05 -7.73
N GLN A 100 16.92 -5.86 -7.78
CA GLN A 100 18.21 -5.65 -8.45
C GLN A 100 19.35 -6.34 -7.70
N GLU A 101 19.33 -6.35 -6.37
CA GLU A 101 20.31 -7.09 -5.56
C GLU A 101 20.24 -8.60 -5.85
N ILE A 102 19.05 -9.15 -6.06
CA ILE A 102 18.89 -10.56 -6.49
C ILE A 102 19.50 -10.77 -7.88
N LEU A 103 19.18 -9.88 -8.82
CA LEU A 103 19.64 -9.99 -10.20
C LEU A 103 21.18 -9.93 -10.31
N ASN A 104 21.79 -9.01 -9.56
CA ASN A 104 23.23 -8.75 -9.57
C ASN A 104 24.05 -9.74 -8.74
N ASN A 105 23.42 -10.60 -7.93
CA ASN A 105 24.13 -11.58 -7.13
C ASN A 105 24.41 -12.86 -7.93
N GLU A 106 25.67 -13.19 -8.15
CA GLU A 106 26.11 -14.37 -8.92
C GLU A 106 25.83 -15.70 -8.20
N HIS A 107 25.74 -15.68 -6.87
CA HIS A 107 25.46 -16.88 -6.08
C HIS A 107 23.99 -17.29 -6.15
N ILE A 108 23.09 -16.38 -6.53
CA ILE A 108 21.68 -16.68 -6.73
C ILE A 108 21.50 -17.14 -8.17
N LYS A 109 21.08 -18.39 -8.35
CA LYS A 109 20.78 -18.96 -9.68
C LYS A 109 19.28 -19.10 -9.90
N TYR A 110 18.57 -19.54 -8.88
CA TYR A 110 17.15 -19.84 -8.95
C TYR A 110 16.37 -19.20 -7.80
N CYS A 111 15.10 -18.90 -8.06
CA CYS A 111 14.17 -18.35 -7.10
C CYS A 111 12.83 -19.10 -7.16
N TYR A 112 12.16 -19.22 -6.02
CA TYR A 112 10.74 -19.47 -5.96
C TYR A 112 9.97 -18.16 -6.11
N ILE A 113 8.79 -18.26 -6.70
CA ILE A 113 7.80 -17.19 -6.74
C ILE A 113 6.75 -17.50 -5.67
N ARG A 114 6.70 -16.66 -4.63
CA ARG A 114 5.65 -16.69 -3.61
C ARG A 114 4.59 -15.65 -3.93
N LYS A 115 3.31 -16.06 -3.86
CA LYS A 115 2.16 -15.22 -4.25
C LYS A 115 1.26 -14.94 -3.05
N GLY A 116 0.67 -13.74 -3.02
CA GLY A 116 -0.43 -13.42 -2.11
C GLY A 116 -1.78 -13.78 -2.72
N GLY A 117 -2.56 -14.66 -2.08
CA GLY A 117 -3.94 -14.95 -2.47
C GLY A 117 -4.15 -16.06 -3.52
N TYR A 118 -5.42 -16.33 -3.81
CA TYR A 118 -5.89 -17.45 -4.64
C TYR A 118 -5.90 -17.02 -6.13
N TYR A 119 -5.01 -17.62 -6.93
CA TYR A 119 -4.95 -17.59 -8.41
C TYR A 119 -4.26 -16.41 -9.13
N ARG A 120 -3.33 -16.75 -10.05
CA ARG A 120 -2.96 -15.97 -11.25
C ARG A 120 -2.58 -16.92 -12.41
N PRO A 121 -2.89 -16.59 -13.69
CA PRO A 121 -2.75 -17.53 -14.81
C PRO A 121 -1.32 -18.03 -15.05
N ASN A 122 -1.20 -19.30 -15.46
CA ASN A 122 -0.04 -19.96 -16.07
C ASN A 122 1.25 -20.24 -15.27
N PHE A 123 1.35 -20.12 -13.94
CA PHE A 123 2.64 -20.45 -13.30
C PHE A 123 2.54 -20.91 -11.84
N GLY A 124 3.20 -22.04 -11.54
CA GLY A 124 3.34 -22.70 -10.23
C GLY A 124 4.12 -21.87 -9.20
N GLY A 125 3.57 -20.73 -8.77
CA GLY A 125 3.98 -20.16 -7.49
C GLY A 125 3.42 -21.02 -6.35
N TYR A 126 3.96 -20.86 -5.14
CA TYR A 126 3.41 -21.52 -3.97
C TYR A 126 2.82 -20.51 -2.98
N THR A 127 1.74 -20.90 -2.33
CA THR A 127 1.11 -20.16 -1.22
C THR A 127 1.51 -20.77 0.13
N GLU A 128 1.67 -22.10 0.19
CA GLU A 128 1.91 -22.83 1.43
C GLU A 128 3.00 -23.92 1.32
N SER A 129 3.07 -24.67 0.21
CA SER A 129 3.99 -25.81 0.06
C SER A 129 5.09 -25.54 -0.96
N ILE A 130 6.30 -25.25 -0.46
CA ILE A 130 7.48 -24.92 -1.28
C ILE A 130 7.87 -26.04 -2.27
N TYR A 131 7.65 -27.32 -1.92
CA TYR A 131 7.95 -28.47 -2.79
C TYR A 131 7.03 -28.58 -4.02
N LYS A 132 5.92 -27.82 -4.06
CA LYS A 132 5.04 -27.69 -5.23
C LYS A 132 5.35 -26.44 -6.06
N ALA A 133 6.27 -25.61 -5.61
CA ALA A 133 6.67 -24.40 -6.31
C ALA A 133 7.45 -24.76 -7.58
N GLY A 134 7.21 -24.00 -8.64
CA GLY A 134 8.06 -23.92 -9.81
C GLY A 134 9.38 -23.28 -9.45
N VAL A 135 10.44 -23.79 -10.08
CA VAL A 135 11.80 -23.26 -9.98
C VAL A 135 12.02 -22.34 -11.18
N TYR A 136 12.34 -21.07 -10.91
CA TYR A 136 12.57 -20.07 -11.94
C TYR A 136 14.03 -19.62 -11.91
N THR A 137 14.58 -19.26 -13.05
CA THR A 137 15.84 -18.50 -13.09
C THR A 137 15.64 -17.17 -12.36
N LYS A 138 16.71 -16.58 -11.81
CA LYS A 138 16.60 -15.28 -11.14
C LYS A 138 16.12 -14.20 -12.11
N GLU A 139 16.48 -14.27 -13.39
CA GLU A 139 16.08 -13.32 -14.44
C GLU A 139 14.56 -13.37 -14.66
N ASP A 140 14.01 -14.57 -14.86
CA ASP A 140 12.58 -14.77 -15.06
C ASP A 140 11.80 -14.36 -13.81
N ALA A 141 12.25 -14.82 -12.63
CA ALA A 141 11.63 -14.50 -11.35
C ALA A 141 11.57 -12.99 -11.10
N VAL A 142 12.67 -12.27 -11.33
CA VAL A 142 12.74 -10.81 -11.19
C VAL A 142 11.83 -10.11 -12.20
N SER A 143 11.75 -10.60 -13.45
CA SER A 143 10.82 -10.08 -14.45
C SER A 143 9.37 -10.17 -13.98
N HIS A 144 8.96 -11.33 -13.47
CA HIS A 144 7.64 -11.53 -12.89
C HIS A 144 7.38 -10.59 -11.71
N ALA A 145 8.30 -10.53 -10.74
CA ALA A 145 8.14 -9.68 -9.56
C ALA A 145 8.12 -8.18 -9.90
N LYS A 146 8.84 -7.73 -10.94
CA LYS A 146 8.77 -6.33 -11.38
C LYS A 146 7.37 -5.94 -11.84
N SER A 147 6.69 -6.83 -12.58
CA SER A 147 5.35 -6.58 -13.14
C SER A 147 4.20 -6.66 -12.13
N CYS A 148 4.40 -7.30 -10.96
CA CYS A 148 3.35 -7.50 -9.98
C CYS A 148 3.86 -7.31 -8.55
N ARG A 149 3.26 -6.38 -7.81
CA ARG A 149 3.65 -6.05 -6.42
C ARG A 149 3.32 -7.14 -5.40
N ASP A 150 2.37 -8.03 -5.70
CA ASP A 150 1.93 -9.10 -4.81
C ASP A 150 2.79 -10.38 -4.91
N ILE A 151 3.93 -10.27 -5.61
CA ILE A 151 4.88 -11.35 -5.81
C ILE A 151 6.13 -11.08 -4.99
N TRP A 152 6.52 -12.08 -4.20
CA TRP A 152 7.79 -12.11 -3.48
C TRP A 152 8.67 -13.20 -4.04
N LEU A 153 9.97 -12.94 -4.01
CA LEU A 153 10.98 -13.89 -4.45
C LEU A 153 11.69 -14.48 -3.25
N GLU A 154 11.80 -15.80 -3.24
CA GLU A 154 12.60 -16.51 -2.25
C GLU A 154 13.74 -17.22 -2.97
N ARG A 155 14.95 -17.02 -2.46
CA ARG A 155 16.18 -17.54 -3.07
C ARG A 155 16.24 -19.03 -2.79
N ILE A 156 16.61 -19.80 -3.80
CA ILE A 156 16.73 -21.25 -3.64
C ILE A 156 18.15 -21.59 -3.21
N ASP A 157 18.27 -22.20 -2.03
CA ASP A 157 19.43 -23.02 -1.69
C ASP A 157 19.29 -24.37 -2.40
N ILE A 158 20.26 -24.70 -3.24
CA ILE A 158 20.20 -25.89 -4.09
C ILE A 158 20.27 -27.18 -3.27
N GLU A 159 21.08 -27.20 -2.20
CA GLU A 159 21.24 -28.37 -1.36
C GLU A 159 19.95 -28.61 -0.57
N GLU A 160 19.41 -27.57 0.06
CA GLU A 160 18.16 -27.63 0.81
C GLU A 160 16.99 -28.06 -0.09
N HIS A 161 16.85 -27.44 -1.27
CA HIS A 161 15.81 -27.81 -2.23
C HIS A 161 15.86 -29.29 -2.60
N ASN A 162 17.06 -29.79 -2.94
CA ASN A 162 17.22 -31.17 -3.33
C ASN A 162 16.88 -32.14 -2.18
N GLN A 163 17.16 -31.78 -0.93
CA GLN A 163 16.75 -32.58 0.23
C GLN A 163 15.23 -32.62 0.39
N ILE A 164 14.55 -31.49 0.20
CA ILE A 164 13.07 -31.42 0.25
C ILE A 164 12.47 -32.36 -0.81
N ILE A 165 12.99 -32.32 -2.04
CA ILE A 165 12.50 -33.18 -3.12
C ILE A 165 12.76 -34.66 -2.83
N LYS A 166 13.98 -35.03 -2.38
CA LYS A 166 14.31 -36.42 -2.02
C LYS A 166 13.42 -36.96 -0.91
N SER A 167 13.22 -36.17 0.15
CA SER A 167 12.31 -36.51 1.24
C SER A 167 10.89 -36.76 0.73
N LYS A 168 10.43 -35.94 -0.23
CA LYS A 168 9.10 -36.11 -0.81
C LYS A 168 8.98 -37.35 -1.70
N ILE A 169 10.04 -37.70 -2.44
CA ILE A 169 10.09 -38.93 -3.24
C ILE A 169 9.93 -40.15 -2.31
N ILE A 170 10.72 -40.23 -1.24
CA ILE A 170 10.65 -41.34 -0.26
C ILE A 170 9.25 -41.46 0.36
N ASP A 171 8.65 -40.33 0.76
CA ASP A 171 7.27 -40.31 1.27
C ASP A 171 6.26 -40.85 0.27
N LEU A 172 6.39 -40.50 -1.02
CA LEU A 172 5.50 -40.98 -2.07
C LEU A 172 5.70 -42.47 -2.37
N GLU A 173 6.96 -42.92 -2.45
CA GLU A 173 7.31 -44.33 -2.68
C GLU A 173 6.72 -45.24 -1.58
N SER A 174 6.72 -44.79 -0.32
CA SER A 174 6.16 -45.55 0.80
C SER A 174 4.65 -45.82 0.71
N ARG A 175 3.94 -45.10 -0.16
CA ARG A 175 2.48 -45.19 -0.34
C ARG A 175 2.07 -46.02 -1.56
N ILE A 176 3.05 -46.52 -2.32
CA ILE A 176 2.78 -47.42 -3.44
C ILE A 176 2.20 -48.71 -2.86
N LEU A 177 1.01 -49.08 -3.31
CA LEU A 177 0.38 -50.36 -2.97
C LEU A 177 0.97 -51.45 -3.87
N ALA A 178 1.34 -52.58 -3.27
CA ALA A 178 1.83 -53.77 -3.97
C ALA A 178 0.68 -54.60 -4.54
#